data_AF-A0A8K0NEB3-F1
#
_entry.id   AF-A0A8K0NEB3-F1
#
_cell.length_a   1.000
_cell.length_b   1.000
_cell.length_c   1.000
_cell.angle_alpha   90.00
_cell.angle_beta   90.00
_cell.angle_gamma   90.00
#
_symmetry.space_group_name_H-M   'P 1'
#
loop_
_entity.id
_entity.type
_entity.pdbx_description
1 polymer ?
#
loop_
_entity_poly.entity_id
_entity_poly.type
_entity_poly.pdbx_seq_one_letter_code
_entity_poly.pdbx_strand_id
1 'polypeptide(L)'
;ADPPHVLFADELDASWRDEVAALTRRLETWDTQFGAVADSAPGGGSTSALGRVLVGVGALLRGMLRELHAMGEMEALVLAREEAWLERMNREDEEAEADRAGAVWRVL
;
A
#
# COMPACT_ATOMS: atom_id res chain seq x y z
N ALA A 1 -3.56 -29.99 13.37
CA ALA A 1 -3.02 -28.63 13.41
C ALA A 1 -3.17 -28.09 12.01
N ASP A 2 -3.84 -26.95 11.84
CA ASP A 2 -3.87 -26.28 10.55
C ASP A 2 -2.42 -25.96 10.13
N PRO A 3 -2.03 -26.17 8.87
CA PRO A 3 -0.74 -25.70 8.40
C PRO A 3 -0.69 -24.16 8.55
N PRO A 4 0.44 -23.59 8.98
CA PRO A 4 0.58 -22.15 9.01
C PRO A 4 0.41 -21.65 7.57
N HIS A 5 -0.60 -20.82 7.33
CA HIS A 5 -0.70 -20.02 6.11
C HIS A 5 0.48 -19.05 6.12
N VAL A 6 1.61 -19.48 5.56
CA VAL A 6 2.74 -18.61 5.29
C VAL A 6 2.32 -17.77 4.10
N LEU A 7 1.94 -16.52 4.37
CA LEU A 7 1.91 -15.53 3.32
C LEU A 7 3.36 -15.35 2.86
N PHE A 8 3.61 -15.48 1.56
CA PHE A 8 4.93 -15.32 0.95
C PHE A 8 5.35 -13.84 0.93
N ALA A 9 4.39 -12.92 1.02
CA ALA A 9 4.65 -11.57 1.48
C ALA A 9 4.46 -11.53 3.00
N ASP A 10 5.54 -11.26 3.75
CA ASP A 10 5.41 -10.96 5.18
C ASP A 10 4.46 -9.77 5.35
N GLU A 11 3.50 -9.89 6.26
CA GLU A 11 2.60 -8.79 6.61
C GLU A 11 3.46 -7.61 7.08
N LEU A 12 3.25 -6.42 6.50
CA LEU A 12 3.97 -5.22 6.91
C LEU A 12 3.76 -5.00 8.40
N ASP A 13 4.87 -4.90 9.14
CA ASP A 13 4.86 -4.82 10.59
C ASP A 13 3.90 -3.73 11.09
N ALA A 14 3.13 -4.04 12.13
CA ALA A 14 2.11 -3.13 12.64
C ALA A 14 2.70 -1.78 13.07
N SER A 15 3.93 -1.77 13.60
CA SER A 15 4.60 -0.52 13.97
C SER A 15 5.00 0.31 12.74
N TRP A 16 5.38 -0.34 11.64
CA TRP A 16 5.63 0.35 10.37
C TRP A 16 4.35 0.98 9.80
N ARG A 17 3.21 0.29 9.87
CA ARG A 17 1.92 0.85 9.44
C ARG A 17 1.50 2.06 10.28
N ASP A 18 1.73 2.00 11.59
CA ASP A 18 1.49 3.13 12.49
C ASP A 18 2.41 4.32 12.18
N GLU A 19 3.68 4.07 11.88
CA GLU A 19 4.64 5.08 11.45
C GLU A 19 4.22 5.74 10.13
N VAL A 20 3.84 4.94 9.13
CA VAL A 20 3.31 5.44 7.85
C VAL A 20 2.07 6.30 8.07
N ALA A 21 1.11 5.83 8.88
CA ALA A 21 -0.10 6.60 9.20
C ALA A 21 0.22 7.91 9.93
N ALA A 22 1.19 7.91 10.84
CA ALA A 22 1.65 9.11 11.54
C ALA A 22 2.33 10.10 10.58
N LEU A 23 3.15 9.62 9.66
CA LEU A 23 3.81 10.43 8.63
C LEU A 23 2.79 11.03 7.66
N THR A 24 1.83 10.25 7.18
CA THR A 24 0.76 10.75 6.29
C THR A 24 -0.01 11.90 6.93
N ARG A 25 -0.52 11.72 8.16
CA ARG A 25 -1.24 12.80 8.88
C ARG A 25 -0.39 14.07 9.03
N ARG A 26 0.91 13.90 9.30
CA ARG A 26 1.84 15.04 9.46
C ARG A 26 2.05 15.77 8.13
N LEU A 27 2.19 15.05 7.02
CA LEU A 27 2.32 15.62 5.69
C LEU A 27 1.05 16.35 5.25
N GLU A 28 -0.14 15.80 5.50
CA GLU A 28 -1.44 16.45 5.24
C GLU A 28 -1.60 17.76 6.04
N THR A 29 -1.22 17.72 7.31
CA THR A 29 -1.22 18.91 8.18
C THR A 29 -0.30 19.99 7.62
N TRP A 30 0.89 19.61 7.18
CA TRP A 30 1.83 20.55 6.57
C TRP A 30 1.34 21.09 5.24
N ASP A 31 0.80 20.26 4.33
CA ASP A 31 0.27 20.73 3.05
C ASP A 31 -0.83 21.79 3.26
N THR A 32 -1.71 21.55 4.23
CA THR A 32 -2.75 22.51 4.63
C THR A 32 -2.16 23.83 5.14
N GLN A 33 -1.17 23.76 6.05
CA GLN A 33 -0.53 24.95 6.62
C GLN A 33 0.24 25.76 5.56
N PHE A 34 0.99 25.08 4.70
CA PHE A 34 1.75 25.74 3.63
C PHE A 34 0.83 26.35 2.58
N GLY A 35 -0.30 25.72 2.27
CA GLY A 35 -1.36 26.30 1.43
C GLY A 35 -1.88 27.61 2.01
N ALA A 36 -2.26 27.61 3.29
CA ALA A 36 -2.77 28.82 3.96
C ALA A 36 -1.75 29.97 3.99
N VAL A 37 -0.46 29.66 4.19
CA VAL A 37 0.62 30.66 4.16
C VAL A 37 0.83 31.21 2.74
N ALA A 38 0.78 30.35 1.71
CA ALA A 38 0.92 30.75 0.32
C ALA A 38 -0.23 31.67 -0.12
N ASP A 39 -1.47 31.38 0.31
CA ASP A 39 -2.66 32.17 -0.02
C ASP A 39 -2.68 33.53 0.68
N SER A 40 -2.08 33.62 1.87
CA SER A 40 -1.98 34.85 2.65
C SER A 40 -0.88 35.81 2.15
N ALA A 41 -0.02 35.37 1.21
CA ALA A 41 1.10 36.17 0.74
C ALA A 41 0.64 37.29 -0.24
N PRO A 42 0.94 38.57 0.04
CA PRO A 42 0.57 39.67 -0.85
C PRO A 42 1.30 39.56 -2.19
N GLY A 43 0.56 39.60 -3.30
CA GLY A 43 1.10 39.54 -4.66
C GLY A 43 1.00 38.18 -5.36
N GLY A 44 0.25 37.22 -4.79
CA GLY A 44 -0.08 35.97 -5.46
C GLY A 44 1.13 35.04 -5.58
N GLY A 45 1.66 34.58 -4.45
CA GLY A 45 2.46 33.35 -4.24
C GLY A 45 3.69 33.02 -5.12
N SER A 46 3.91 33.65 -6.26
CA SER A 46 4.86 33.19 -7.28
C SER A 46 5.92 34.25 -7.64
N THR A 47 5.67 35.52 -7.33
CA THR A 47 6.57 36.64 -7.65
C THR A 47 7.69 36.84 -6.63
N SER A 48 7.53 36.37 -5.39
CA SER A 48 8.57 36.47 -4.35
C SER A 48 9.42 35.19 -4.25
N ALA A 49 10.67 35.33 -3.82
CA ALA A 49 11.56 34.18 -3.59
C ALA A 49 10.97 33.20 -2.55
N LEU A 50 10.36 33.73 -1.48
CA LEU A 50 9.64 32.91 -0.49
C LEU A 50 8.46 32.18 -1.10
N GLY A 51 7.66 32.86 -1.93
CA GLY A 51 6.53 32.26 -2.62
C GLY A 51 6.92 31.05 -3.47
N ARG A 52 8.00 31.17 -4.26
CA ARG A 52 8.53 30.03 -5.04
C ARG A 52 8.98 28.87 -4.16
N VAL A 53 9.60 29.15 -3.00
CA VAL A 53 9.97 28.09 -2.04
C VAL A 53 8.72 27.41 -1.47
N LEU A 54 7.70 28.17 -1.08
CA LEU A 54 6.44 27.62 -0.55
C LEU A 54 5.74 26.74 -1.58
N VAL A 55 5.68 27.16 -2.85
CA VAL A 55 5.15 26.35 -3.96
C VAL A 55 5.95 25.06 -4.13
N GLY A 56 7.29 25.14 -4.09
CA GLY A 56 8.17 23.98 -4.17
C GLY A 56 7.99 23.00 -3.01
N VAL A 57 7.92 23.49 -1.78
CA VAL A 57 7.66 22.68 -0.58
C VAL A 57 6.30 22.01 -0.67
N GLY A 58 5.25 22.73 -1.06
CA GLY A 58 3.92 22.14 -1.25
C GLY A 58 3.92 21.04 -2.33
N ALA A 59 4.66 21.24 -3.43
CA ALA A 59 4.80 20.22 -4.46
C ALA A 59 5.51 18.95 -3.94
N LEU A 60 6.54 19.11 -3.11
CA LEU A 60 7.25 17.99 -2.48
C LEU A 60 6.34 17.24 -1.50
N LEU A 61 5.60 17.95 -0.63
CA LEU A 61 4.67 17.34 0.32
C LEU A 61 3.59 16.52 -0.38
N ARG A 62 2.97 17.09 -1.43
CA ARG A 62 1.98 16.36 -2.25
C ARG A 62 2.59 15.18 -3.02
N GLY A 63 3.87 15.29 -3.41
CA GLY A 63 4.62 14.19 -4.01
C GLY A 63 4.78 13.03 -3.03
N MET A 64 5.27 13.31 -1.81
CA MET A 64 5.43 12.30 -0.77
C MET A 64 4.10 11.65 -0.38
N LEU A 65 3.01 12.42 -0.27
CA LEU A 65 1.68 11.87 -0.02
C LEU A 65 1.22 10.93 -1.13
N ARG A 66 1.45 11.31 -2.39
CA ARG A 66 1.12 10.44 -3.54
C ARG A 66 1.90 9.14 -3.50
N GLU A 67 3.18 9.18 -3.14
CA GLU A 67 4.02 7.99 -3.02
C GLU A 67 3.52 7.07 -1.90
N LEU A 68 3.19 7.60 -0.73
CA LEU A 68 2.63 6.81 0.39
C LEU A 68 1.29 6.16 0.02
N HIS A 69 0.41 6.87 -0.68
CA HIS A 69 -0.85 6.30 -1.18
C HIS A 69 -0.59 5.19 -2.20
N ALA A 70 0.31 5.41 -3.16
CA ALA A 70 0.66 4.40 -4.16
C ALA A 70 1.28 3.15 -3.52
N MET A 71 2.07 3.31 -2.44
CA MET A 71 2.58 2.17 -1.67
C MET A 71 1.45 1.33 -1.07
N GLY A 72 0.45 1.97 -0.46
CA GLY A 72 -0.73 1.25 0.06
C GLY A 72 -1.56 0.55 -1.04
N GLU A 73 -1.70 1.19 -2.20
CA GLU A 73 -2.36 0.56 -3.36
C GLU A 73 -1.58 -0.67 -3.87
N MET A 74 -0.24 -0.57 -3.92
CA MET A 74 0.61 -1.70 -4.32
C MET A 74 0.53 -2.86 -3.33
N GLU A 75 0.51 -2.59 -2.02
CA GLU A 75 0.33 -3.62 -0.99
C GLU A 75 -1.01 -4.36 -1.19
N ALA A 76 -2.11 -3.62 -1.36
CA ALA A 76 -3.43 -4.21 -1.59
C ALA A 76 -3.46 -5.08 -2.86
N LEU A 77 -2.79 -4.66 -3.93
CA LEU A 77 -2.66 -5.43 -5.17
C LEU A 77 -1.84 -6.71 -4.97
N VAL A 78 -0.76 -6.66 -4.20
CA VAL A 78 0.07 -7.84 -3.89
C VAL A 78 -0.73 -8.85 -3.09
N LEU A 79 -1.43 -8.41 -2.03
CA LEU A 79 -2.26 -9.28 -1.19
C LEU A 79 -3.39 -9.95 -2.00
N ALA A 80 -4.09 -9.18 -2.84
CA ALA A 80 -5.15 -9.74 -3.69
C ALA A 80 -4.62 -10.75 -4.72
N ARG A 81 -3.43 -10.50 -5.29
CA ARG A 81 -2.79 -11.43 -6.21
C ARG A 81 -2.36 -12.72 -5.50
N GLU A 82 -1.87 -12.59 -4.27
CA GLU A 82 -1.46 -13.71 -3.43
C GLU A 82 -2.65 -14.58 -3.03
N GLU A 83 -3.74 -13.98 -2.54
CA GLU A 83 -4.99 -14.68 -2.21
C GLU A 83 -5.50 -15.49 -3.42
N ALA A 84 -5.57 -14.85 -4.59
CA ALA A 84 -5.97 -15.53 -5.81
C ALA A 84 -4.99 -16.65 -6.23
N TRP A 85 -3.70 -16.54 -5.91
CA TRP A 85 -2.72 -17.60 -6.17
C TRP A 85 -2.87 -18.77 -5.21
N LEU A 86 -3.09 -18.51 -3.91
CA LEU A 86 -3.37 -19.52 -2.89
C LEU A 86 -4.63 -20.32 -3.22
N GLU A 87 -5.72 -19.63 -3.59
CA GLU A 87 -6.97 -20.29 -3.98
C GLU A 87 -6.82 -21.22 -5.19
N ARG A 88 -6.00 -20.83 -6.18
CA ARG A 88 -5.72 -21.68 -7.34
C ARG A 88 -4.89 -22.89 -6.93
N MET A 89 -3.85 -22.70 -6.14
CA MET A 89 -3.00 -23.79 -5.67
C MET A 89 -3.75 -24.82 -4.82
N ASN A 90 -4.61 -24.36 -3.90
CA ASN A 90 -5.42 -25.26 -3.08
C ASN A 90 -6.37 -26.10 -3.95
N ARG A 91 -7.01 -25.49 -4.95
CA ARG A 91 -7.89 -26.21 -5.88
C ARG A 91 -7.15 -27.28 -6.69
N GLU A 92 -5.96 -26.95 -7.20
CA GLU A 92 -5.13 -27.89 -7.95
C GLU A 92 -4.69 -29.09 -7.08
N ASP A 93 -4.37 -28.87 -5.80
CA ASP A 93 -4.00 -29.95 -4.88
C ASP A 93 -5.20 -30.84 -4.50
N GLU A 94 -6.38 -30.26 -4.26
CA GLU A 94 -7.64 -30.99 -4.05
C GLU A 94 -8.01 -31.88 -5.25
N GLU A 95 -7.89 -31.36 -6.47
CA GLU A 95 -8.12 -32.12 -7.71
C GLU A 95 -7.11 -33.28 -7.84
N ALA A 96 -5.83 -33.02 -7.57
CA ALA A 96 -4.79 -34.05 -7.60
C ALA A 96 -4.96 -35.12 -6.51
N GLU A 97 -5.50 -34.78 -5.34
CA GLU A 97 -5.87 -35.73 -4.29
C GLU A 97 -7.08 -36.59 -4.71
N ALA A 98 -8.12 -35.97 -5.27
CA ALA A 98 -9.30 -36.68 -5.77
C ALA A 98 -8.94 -37.70 -6.86
N ASP A 99 -8.07 -37.33 -7.81
CA ASP A 99 -7.59 -38.21 -8.86
C ASP A 99 -6.76 -39.39 -8.30
N ARG A 100 -5.88 -39.12 -7.33
CA ARG A 100 -5.12 -40.17 -6.63
C ARG A 100 -6.02 -41.12 -5.86
N ALA A 101 -6.99 -40.61 -5.11
CA ALA A 101 -7.97 -41.43 -4.40
C ALA A 101 -8.75 -42.31 -5.39
N GLY A 102 -9.28 -41.73 -6.47
CA GLY A 102 -10.00 -42.46 -7.52
C GLY A 102 -9.15 -43.51 -8.26
N ALA A 103 -7.83 -43.33 -8.36
CA ALA A 103 -6.92 -44.32 -8.91
C ALA A 103 -6.75 -45.52 -7.98
N VAL A 104 -6.66 -45.32 -6.66
CA VAL A 104 -6.53 -46.39 -5.67
C VAL A 104 -7.75 -47.32 -5.67
N TRP A 105 -8.97 -46.78 -5.80
CA TRP A 105 -10.20 -47.58 -5.84
C TRP A 105 -10.38 -48.40 -7.12
N ARG A 106 -9.64 -48.11 -8.20
CA ARG A 106 -9.71 -48.84 -9.48
C ARG A 106 -8.68 -49.97 -9.60
N VAL A 107 -7.75 -50.09 -8.65
CA VAL A 107 -6.68 -51.10 -8.65
C VAL A 107 -6.98 -52.28 -7.70
N LEU A 108 -8.10 -52.22 -6.97
CA LEU A 108 -8.68 -53.33 -6.20
C LEU A 108 -9.83 -53.99 -6.96
#